data_AF-A0A0J9SXV3-F1
#
_entry.id   AF-A0A0J9SXV3-F1
#
_cell.length_a   1.000
_cell.length_b   1.000
_cell.length_c   1.000
_cell.angle_alpha   90.00
_cell.angle_beta   90.00
_cell.angle_gamma   90.00
#
_symmetry.space_group_name_H-M   'P 1'
#
loop_
_entity.id
_entity.type
_entity.pdbx_description
1 polymer ?
#
loop_
_entity_poly.entity_id
_entity_poly.type
_entity_poly.pdbx_seq_one_letter_code
_entity_poly.pdbx_strand_id
1 'polypeptide(L)'
;MAARNPGPYLNQVPLGFPSYNRKVFRDILARRAFMESEVNTRVYKNVFDNLGFKGQIRVNNKVGVNRIRMRCIQGGYSRGIYKFTRMAKMAFFQTAREGWLKKYGYRPDLFR
;
A
#
# COMPACT_ATOMS: atom_id res chain seq x y z
N MET A 1 -29.29 31.41 32.07
CA MET A 1 -28.46 30.22 31.78
C MET A 1 -27.32 30.65 30.87
N ALA A 2 -26.10 30.78 31.39
CA ALA A 2 -24.93 31.04 30.55
C ALA A 2 -24.70 29.82 29.65
N ALA A 3 -24.69 30.05 28.33
CA ALA A 3 -24.32 29.01 27.37
C ALA A 3 -22.89 28.55 27.71
N ARG A 4 -22.75 27.29 28.12
CA ARG A 4 -21.44 26.67 28.32
C ARG A 4 -20.71 26.75 26.98
N ASN A 5 -19.60 27.48 26.92
CA ASN A 5 -18.76 27.59 25.74
C ASN A 5 -18.47 26.15 25.24
N PRO A 6 -19.00 25.72 24.08
CA PRO A 6 -18.70 24.39 23.57
C PRO A 6 -17.20 24.38 23.37
N GLY A 7 -16.49 23.52 24.11
CA GLY A 7 -15.04 23.44 24.04
C GLY A 7 -14.55 23.29 22.59
N PRO A 8 -13.26 23.51 22.33
CA PRO A 8 -12.71 23.53 20.98
C PRO A 8 -13.18 22.31 20.17
N TYR A 9 -13.89 22.56 19.07
CA TYR A 9 -14.34 21.51 18.16
C TYR A 9 -13.16 21.06 17.32
N LEU A 10 -12.74 19.81 17.48
CA LEU A 10 -11.78 19.20 16.56
C LEU A 10 -12.51 18.94 15.24
N ASN A 11 -12.16 19.69 14.21
CA ASN A 11 -12.62 19.41 12.85
C ASN A 11 -12.32 17.94 12.51
N GLN A 12 -13.32 17.25 11.94
CA GLN A 12 -13.09 15.91 11.43
C GLN A 12 -11.90 15.92 10.48
N VAL A 13 -10.99 14.99 10.72
CA VAL A 13 -9.78 14.85 9.90
C VAL A 13 -10.20 14.71 8.43
N PRO A 14 -9.63 15.52 7.52
CA PRO A 14 -10.03 15.50 6.12
C PRO A 14 -9.95 14.08 5.55
N LEU A 15 -10.98 13.68 4.80
CA LEU A 15 -11.02 12.41 4.07
C LEU A 15 -9.79 12.32 3.16
N GLY A 16 -8.83 11.47 3.54
CA GLY A 16 -7.56 11.35 2.82
C GLY A 16 -6.32 11.72 3.62
N PHE A 17 -6.47 12.22 4.84
CA PHE A 17 -5.33 12.39 5.73
C PHE A 17 -4.65 11.04 5.96
N PRO A 18 -3.33 10.93 5.71
CA PRO A 18 -2.60 9.68 5.86
C PRO A 18 -2.61 9.28 7.34
N SER A 19 -3.50 8.37 7.69
CA SER A 19 -3.58 7.80 9.03
C SER A 19 -2.59 6.64 9.14
N TYR A 20 -1.96 6.51 10.30
CA TYR A 20 -1.10 5.37 10.56
C TYR A 20 -1.88 4.07 10.40
N ASN A 21 -1.43 3.22 9.48
CA ASN A 21 -2.00 1.90 9.28
C ASN A 21 -0.95 0.83 9.54
N ARG A 22 -1.16 0.03 10.61
CA ARG A 22 -0.26 -1.06 11.00
C ARG A 22 0.02 -2.06 9.87
N LYS A 23 -0.94 -2.28 8.96
CA LYS A 23 -0.77 -3.19 7.81
C LYS A 23 0.16 -2.59 6.76
N VAL A 24 0.11 -1.27 6.56
CA VAL A 24 1.02 -0.53 5.67
C VAL A 24 2.41 -0.50 6.28
N PHE A 25 2.53 -0.24 7.58
CA PHE A 25 3.82 -0.27 8.26
C PHE A 25 4.51 -1.63 8.15
N ARG A 26 3.77 -2.74 8.37
CA ARG A 26 4.30 -4.11 8.15
C ARG A 26 4.76 -4.35 6.71
N ASP A 27 4.04 -3.80 5.72
CA ASP A 27 4.42 -3.92 4.31
C ASP A 27 5.69 -3.13 3.98
N ILE A 28 5.86 -1.94 4.58
CA ILE A 28 7.09 -1.13 4.44
C ILE A 28 8.30 -1.89 4.98
N LEU A 29 8.18 -2.51 6.17
CA LEU A 29 9.27 -3.31 6.74
C LEU A 29 9.59 -4.52 5.85
N ALA A 30 8.58 -5.20 5.30
CA ALA A 30 8.80 -6.32 4.37
C ALA A 30 9.50 -5.87 3.08
N ARG A 31 9.16 -4.69 2.54
CA ARG A 31 9.84 -4.12 1.36
C ARG A 31 11.29 -3.78 1.63
N ARG A 32 11.60 -3.19 2.80
CA ARG A 32 12.99 -2.90 3.21
C ARG A 32 13.80 -4.17 3.36
N ALA A 33 13.25 -5.17 4.08
CA ALA A 33 13.92 -6.44 4.28
C ALA A 33 14.15 -7.20 2.96
N PHE A 34 13.19 -7.13 2.02
CA PHE A 34 13.39 -7.68 0.68
C PHE A 34 14.46 -6.92 -0.10
N MET A 35 14.48 -5.59 -0.07
CA MET A 35 15.50 -4.79 -0.75
C MET A 35 16.92 -5.15 -0.27
N GLU A 36 17.11 -5.35 1.03
CA GLU A 36 18.41 -5.72 1.61
C GLU A 36 18.83 -7.16 1.27
N SER A 37 17.86 -8.09 1.14
CA SER A 37 18.11 -9.53 0.99
C SER A 37 17.65 -10.11 -0.35
N GLU A 38 17.40 -9.28 -1.36
CA GLU A 38 16.78 -9.68 -2.62
C GLU A 38 17.61 -10.76 -3.32
N VAL A 39 18.92 -10.52 -3.46
CA VAL A 39 19.86 -11.44 -4.10
C VAL A 39 19.83 -12.79 -3.39
N ASN A 40 19.93 -12.80 -2.07
CA ASN A 40 19.90 -14.02 -1.26
C ASN A 40 18.60 -14.80 -1.51
N THR A 41 17.45 -14.14 -1.50
CA THR A 41 16.17 -14.83 -1.75
C THR A 41 16.06 -15.45 -3.14
N ARG A 42 16.56 -14.76 -4.17
CA ARG A 42 16.53 -15.24 -5.55
C ARG A 42 17.50 -16.40 -5.77
N VAL A 43 18.73 -16.25 -5.28
CA VAL A 43 19.78 -17.26 -5.41
C VAL A 43 19.38 -18.52 -4.64
N TYR A 44 19.00 -18.40 -3.38
CA TYR A 44 18.56 -19.58 -2.61
C TYR A 44 17.36 -20.26 -3.25
N LYS A 45 16.36 -19.49 -3.71
CA LYS A 45 15.21 -20.07 -4.41
C LYS A 45 15.65 -20.87 -5.64
N ASN A 46 16.48 -20.30 -6.51
CA ASN A 46 16.98 -20.99 -7.69
C ASN A 46 17.80 -22.24 -7.35
N VAL A 47 18.66 -22.18 -6.32
CA VAL A 47 19.45 -23.34 -5.88
C VAL A 47 18.55 -24.45 -5.35
N PHE A 48 17.59 -24.13 -4.49
CA PHE A 48 16.64 -25.12 -3.95
C PHE A 48 15.78 -25.74 -5.06
N ASP A 49 15.28 -24.92 -6.00
CA ASP A 49 14.49 -25.38 -7.13
C ASP A 49 15.33 -26.33 -8.04
N ASN A 50 16.60 -26.00 -8.31
CA ASN A 50 17.51 -26.84 -9.10
C ASN A 50 17.89 -28.15 -8.39
N LEU A 51 17.96 -28.16 -7.06
CA LEU A 51 18.19 -29.37 -6.27
C LEU A 51 16.92 -30.23 -6.12
N GLY A 52 15.81 -29.86 -6.76
CA GLY A 52 14.54 -30.58 -6.70
C GLY A 52 13.83 -30.46 -5.36
N PHE A 53 14.16 -29.46 -4.54
CA PHE A 53 13.56 -29.26 -3.23
C PHE A 53 12.11 -28.74 -3.38
N LYS A 54 11.13 -29.56 -3.01
CA LYS A 54 9.69 -29.22 -3.07
C LYS A 54 9.13 -28.63 -1.77
N GLY A 55 9.99 -28.37 -0.78
CA GLY A 55 9.61 -27.94 0.56
C GLY A 55 9.55 -26.43 0.73
N GLN A 56 9.24 -26.00 1.96
CA GLN A 56 9.19 -24.59 2.30
C GLN A 56 10.59 -23.99 2.53
N ILE A 57 10.96 -23.01 1.71
CA ILE A 57 12.20 -22.24 1.90
C ILE A 57 11.96 -21.19 2.99
N ARG A 58 12.47 -21.44 4.20
CA ARG A 58 12.23 -20.59 5.39
C ARG A 58 12.61 -19.12 5.18
N VAL A 59 13.67 -18.85 4.43
CA VAL A 59 14.13 -17.49 4.11
C VAL A 59 13.06 -16.73 3.31
N ASN A 60 12.38 -17.42 2.37
CA ASN A 60 11.35 -16.83 1.52
C ASN A 60 10.11 -16.38 2.32
N ASN A 61 9.83 -16.98 3.47
CA ASN A 61 8.74 -16.52 4.35
C ASN A 61 9.06 -15.21 5.08
N LYS A 62 10.34 -14.90 5.31
CA LYS A 62 10.76 -13.72 6.05
C LYS A 62 10.97 -12.53 5.12
N VAL A 63 11.72 -12.76 4.05
CA VAL A 63 12.19 -11.71 3.14
C VAL A 63 11.68 -11.87 1.72
N GLY A 64 10.90 -12.91 1.39
CA GLY A 64 10.48 -13.15 0.02
C GLY A 64 9.52 -12.12 -0.57
N VAL A 65 9.54 -12.02 -1.90
CA VAL A 65 8.61 -11.17 -2.70
C VAL A 65 7.15 -11.43 -2.32
N ASN A 66 6.80 -12.68 -2.02
CA ASN A 66 5.44 -13.10 -1.66
C ASN A 66 4.89 -12.40 -0.39
N ARG A 67 5.77 -11.79 0.41
CA ARG A 67 5.40 -11.04 1.61
C ARG A 67 4.96 -9.61 1.31
N ILE A 68 5.42 -9.06 0.19
CA ILE A 68 5.09 -7.69 -0.22
C ILE A 68 3.71 -7.70 -0.86
N ARG A 69 2.84 -6.78 -0.43
CA ARG A 69 1.54 -6.56 -1.05
C ARG A 69 1.44 -5.13 -1.52
N MET A 70 0.83 -4.93 -2.69
CA MET A 70 0.41 -3.59 -3.05
C MET A 70 -0.65 -3.14 -2.05
N ARG A 71 -0.51 -1.92 -1.51
CA ARG A 71 -1.48 -1.31 -0.61
C ARG A 71 -1.89 0.06 -1.09
N CYS A 72 -3.14 0.42 -0.83
CA CYS A 72 -3.66 1.76 -1.03
C CYS A 72 -2.90 2.76 -0.14
N ILE A 73 -2.41 3.85 -0.73
CA ILE A 73 -1.70 4.90 0.00
C ILE A 73 -2.58 5.63 1.02
N GLN A 74 -3.89 5.76 0.74
CA GLN A 74 -4.84 6.45 1.62
C GLN A 74 -5.37 5.54 2.75
N GLY A 75 -5.84 4.33 2.41
CA GLY A 75 -6.57 3.47 3.35
C GLY A 75 -5.89 2.14 3.70
N GLY A 76 -4.74 1.83 3.10
CA GLY A 76 -4.01 0.58 3.36
C GLY A 76 -4.71 -0.71 2.90
N TYR A 77 -5.83 -0.59 2.17
CA TYR A 77 -6.50 -1.70 1.48
C TYR A 77 -5.50 -2.45 0.59
N SER A 78 -5.64 -3.78 0.48
CA SER A 78 -4.77 -4.62 -0.34
C SER A 78 -5.41 -5.15 -1.62
N ARG A 79 -6.70 -4.86 -1.84
CA ARG A 79 -7.47 -5.36 -2.99
C ARG A 79 -7.93 -4.20 -3.86
N GLY A 80 -7.98 -4.40 -5.17
CA GLY A 80 -8.48 -3.41 -6.14
C GLY A 80 -7.66 -2.12 -6.15
N ILE A 81 -6.33 -2.24 -6.18
CA ILE A 81 -5.42 -1.10 -6.17
C ILE A 81 -4.92 -0.86 -7.58
N TYR A 82 -5.07 0.36 -8.06
CA TYR A 82 -4.52 0.78 -9.34
C TYR A 82 -3.00 0.91 -9.23
N LYS A 83 -2.26 0.22 -10.10
CA LYS A 83 -0.79 0.22 -10.08
C LYS A 83 -0.20 1.62 -10.27
N PHE A 84 -0.84 2.42 -11.12
CA PHE A 84 -0.41 3.77 -11.48
C PHE A 84 -0.46 4.73 -10.28
N THR A 85 -1.62 4.84 -9.62
CA THR A 85 -1.82 5.80 -8.52
C THR A 85 -1.52 5.23 -7.13
N ARG A 86 -1.36 3.90 -7.02
CA ARG A 86 -1.28 3.19 -5.73
C ARG A 86 -2.49 3.47 -4.82
N MET A 87 -3.64 3.77 -5.41
CA MET A 87 -4.90 4.04 -4.71
C MET A 87 -5.91 2.91 -4.92
N ALA A 88 -6.73 2.66 -3.90
CA ALA A 88 -7.91 1.80 -4.04
C ALA A 88 -9.00 2.52 -4.85
N LYS A 89 -9.98 1.76 -5.36
CA LYS A 89 -11.10 2.28 -6.17
C LYS A 89 -11.71 3.58 -5.66
N MET A 90 -12.13 3.62 -4.39
CA MET A 90 -12.77 4.81 -3.80
C MET A 90 -11.84 6.02 -3.71
N ALA A 91 -10.61 5.80 -3.23
CA ALA A 91 -9.56 6.82 -3.14
C ALA A 91 -9.25 7.45 -4.51
N PHE A 92 -9.14 6.60 -5.52
CA PHE A 92 -8.91 7.03 -6.90
C PHE A 92 -10.07 7.86 -7.45
N PHE A 93 -11.32 7.42 -7.28
CA PHE A 93 -12.46 8.19 -7.77
C PHE A 93 -12.63 9.52 -7.04
N GLN A 94 -12.32 9.57 -5.75
CA GLN A 94 -12.32 10.83 -5.00
C GLN A 94 -11.28 11.82 -5.58
N THR A 95 -10.01 11.43 -5.65
CA THR A 95 -8.93 12.27 -6.19
C THR A 95 -9.13 12.64 -7.67
N ALA A 96 -9.76 11.75 -8.45
CA ALA A 96 -10.18 12.02 -9.82
C ALA A 96 -11.27 13.11 -9.88
N ARG A 97 -12.31 13.02 -9.03
CA ARG A 97 -13.39 14.02 -8.94
C ARG A 97 -12.89 15.38 -8.48
N GLU A 98 -11.99 15.39 -7.52
CA GLU A 98 -11.34 16.61 -7.02
C GLU A 98 -10.34 17.20 -8.04
N GLY A 99 -10.02 16.48 -9.12
CA GLY A 99 -9.17 16.96 -10.20
C GLY A 99 -7.66 16.86 -9.95
N TRP A 100 -7.24 16.22 -8.86
CA TRP A 100 -5.82 16.15 -8.46
C TRP A 100 -4.97 15.36 -9.48
N LEU A 101 -5.60 14.40 -10.16
CA LEU A 101 -4.94 13.55 -11.15
C LEU A 101 -4.78 14.23 -12.53
N LYS A 102 -5.46 15.36 -12.78
CA LYS A 102 -5.40 16.06 -14.08
C LYS A 102 -3.98 16.51 -14.42
N LYS A 103 -3.21 16.98 -13.43
CA LYS A 103 -1.80 17.36 -13.59
C LYS A 103 -0.91 16.19 -14.04
N TYR A 104 -1.32 14.96 -13.74
CA TYR A 104 -0.59 13.73 -14.07
C TYR A 104 -1.15 13.03 -15.32
N GLY A 105 -1.91 13.75 -16.16
CA GLY A 105 -2.42 13.23 -17.43
C GLY A 105 -3.66 12.34 -17.32
N TYR A 106 -4.30 12.25 -16.15
CA TYR A 106 -5.56 11.52 -16.03
C TYR A 106 -6.68 12.26 -16.78
N ARG A 107 -7.25 11.59 -17.79
CA ARG A 107 -8.43 12.03 -18.51
C ARG A 107 -9.58 11.04 -18.22
N PRO A 108 -10.68 11.48 -17.58
CA PRO A 108 -11.77 10.59 -17.20
C PRO A 108 -12.45 9.91 -18.39
N ASP A 109 -12.40 10.51 -19.58
CA ASP A 109 -13.04 10.00 -20.80
C ASP A 109 -12.22 8.91 -21.52
N LEU A 110 -10.97 8.66 -21.12
CA LEU A 110 -10.06 7.70 -21.77
C LEU A 110 -10.11 6.28 -21.20
N PHE A 111 -10.77 6.07 -20.06
CA PHE A 111 -10.78 4.79 -19.33
C PHE A 111 -12.20 4.34 -18.97
N ARG A 112 -13.20 4.69 -19.80
CA ARG A 112 -14.58 4.20 -19.67
C ARG A 112 -14.69 2.73 -20.07
#